data_AF-A0A1G1W5W5-F1
#
_entry.id   AF-A0A1G1W5W5-F1
#
_cell.length_a   1.000
_cell.length_b   1.000
_cell.length_c   1.000
_cell.angle_alpha   90.00
_cell.angle_beta   90.00
_cell.angle_gamma   90.00
#
_symmetry.space_group_name_H-M   'P 1'
#
loop_
_entity.id
_entity.type
_entity.pdbx_description
1 polymer ?
#
loop_
_entity_poly.entity_id
_entity_poly.type
_entity_poly.pdbx_seq_one_letter_code
_entity_poly.pdbx_strand_id
1 'polypeptide(L)'
;MKPASRAKNEQKQVIIQILQWVYLGSFILIVAAGLLLHSTERPFLDVLRIPIFFRLAEPYVGFSYKTSLTTYHFAFAYFLLLIFINTICLFRCSNEFLRKLSHYSSFVGFFLIGGIILYFLYSYCLIAFSNYQATVSAFIFILLSMVFFLLNLITFFVDKRGIYHTH
;
A
#
# COMPACT_ATOMS: atom_id res chain seq x y z
N MET A 1 -42.06 -4.67 0.24
CA MET A 1 -40.59 -4.49 0.18
C MET A 1 -39.96 -5.20 1.38
N LYS A 2 -39.11 -6.22 1.16
CA LYS A 2 -38.65 -7.16 2.20
C LYS A 2 -37.59 -6.55 3.12
N PRO A 3 -37.68 -6.71 4.46
CA PRO A 3 -36.70 -6.19 5.44
C PRO A 3 -35.27 -6.67 5.20
N ALA A 4 -35.09 -7.84 4.58
CA ALA A 4 -33.79 -8.37 4.18
C ALA A 4 -33.04 -7.49 3.14
N SER A 5 -33.76 -6.73 2.32
CA SER A 5 -33.13 -5.81 1.35
C SER A 5 -32.59 -4.54 2.00
N ARG A 6 -33.20 -4.11 3.11
CA ARG A 6 -32.81 -2.91 3.85
C ARG A 6 -31.53 -3.16 4.66
N ALA A 7 -31.48 -4.29 5.39
CA ALA A 7 -30.30 -4.71 6.13
C ALA A 7 -29.04 -4.88 5.24
N LYS A 8 -29.22 -5.41 4.02
CA LYS A 8 -28.12 -5.57 3.05
C LYS A 8 -27.58 -4.24 2.53
N ASN A 9 -28.43 -3.23 2.38
CA ASN A 9 -28.02 -1.90 1.93
C ASN A 9 -27.33 -1.11 3.06
N GLU A 10 -27.84 -1.20 4.30
CA GLU A 10 -27.20 -0.59 5.47
C GLU A 10 -25.79 -1.17 5.71
N GLN A 11 -25.63 -2.49 5.62
CA GLN A 11 -24.32 -3.13 5.77
C GLN A 11 -23.31 -2.70 4.70
N LYS A 12 -23.76 -2.54 3.44
CA LYS A 12 -22.91 -2.03 2.34
C LYS A 12 -22.44 -0.59 2.61
N GLN A 13 -23.33 0.26 3.10
CA GLN A 13 -23.02 1.66 3.37
C GLN A 13 -21.99 1.82 4.50
N VAL A 14 -22.10 1.01 5.55
CA VAL A 14 -21.11 0.97 6.65
C VAL A 14 -19.73 0.54 6.14
N ILE A 15 -19.65 -0.49 5.28
CA ILE A 15 -18.38 -0.95 4.70
C ILE A 15 -17.71 0.17 3.89
N ILE A 16 -18.47 0.88 3.06
CA ILE A 16 -17.95 2.00 2.25
C ILE A 16 -17.43 3.11 3.18
N GLN A 17 -18.17 3.49 4.21
CA GLN A 17 -17.75 4.52 5.16
C GLN A 17 -16.47 4.14 5.90
N ILE A 18 -16.36 2.89 6.37
CA ILE A 18 -15.12 2.41 7.00
C ILE A 18 -13.95 2.52 6.02
N LEU A 19 -14.14 2.08 4.77
CA LEU A 19 -13.09 2.16 3.75
C LEU A 19 -12.67 3.61 3.46
N GLN A 20 -13.64 4.54 3.36
CA GLN A 20 -13.37 5.97 3.19
C GLN A 20 -12.45 6.51 4.30
N TRP A 21 -12.79 6.23 5.56
CA TRP A 21 -11.98 6.68 6.71
C TRP A 21 -10.63 6.00 6.79
N VAL A 22 -10.54 4.70 6.46
CA VAL A 22 -9.27 3.97 6.41
C VAL A 22 -8.36 4.56 5.33
N TYR A 23 -8.87 4.82 4.14
CA TYR A 23 -8.09 5.40 3.05
C TYR A 23 -7.66 6.84 3.34
N LEU A 24 -8.57 7.68 3.83
CA LEU A 24 -8.27 9.05 4.21
C LEU A 24 -7.24 9.11 5.35
N GLY A 25 -7.46 8.30 6.40
CA GLY A 25 -6.53 8.19 7.52
C GLY A 25 -5.15 7.68 7.09
N SER A 26 -5.10 6.66 6.24
CA SER A 26 -3.85 6.12 5.68
C SER A 26 -3.14 7.18 4.84
N PHE A 27 -3.85 7.92 3.99
CA PHE A 27 -3.28 8.99 3.19
C PHE A 27 -2.65 10.07 4.07
N ILE A 28 -3.40 10.57 5.06
CA ILE A 28 -2.91 11.60 6.00
C ILE A 28 -1.70 11.08 6.78
N LEU A 29 -1.75 9.84 7.28
CA LEU A 29 -0.64 9.24 8.03
C LEU A 29 0.62 9.09 7.18
N ILE A 30 0.50 8.64 5.92
CA ILE A 30 1.65 8.46 5.04
C ILE A 30 2.26 9.81 4.67
N VAL A 31 1.43 10.81 4.35
CA VAL A 31 1.90 12.18 4.06
C VAL A 31 2.57 12.79 5.29
N ALA A 32 1.95 12.68 6.47
CA ALA A 32 2.51 13.18 7.72
C ALA A 32 3.81 12.45 8.09
N ALA A 33 3.86 11.12 7.93
CA ALA A 33 5.08 10.34 8.13
C ALA A 33 6.17 10.76 7.15
N GLY A 34 5.85 10.96 5.86
CA GLY A 34 6.80 11.48 4.87
C GLY A 34 7.34 12.86 5.22
N LEU A 35 6.48 13.77 5.69
CA LEU A 35 6.88 15.10 6.16
C LEU A 35 7.76 15.03 7.41
N LEU A 36 7.38 14.24 8.41
CA LEU A 36 8.15 14.04 9.64
C LEU A 36 9.51 13.40 9.35
N LEU A 37 9.51 12.41 8.46
CA LEU A 37 10.72 11.83 7.93
C LEU A 37 11.56 12.93 7.29
N HIS A 38 11.05 13.81 6.43
CA HIS A 38 11.86 14.85 5.82
C HIS A 38 12.31 15.97 6.78
N SER A 39 11.50 16.33 7.78
CA SER A 39 11.75 17.47 8.65
C SER A 39 12.55 17.16 9.91
N THR A 40 12.73 15.88 10.26
CA THR A 40 13.33 15.47 11.54
C THR A 40 14.52 14.52 11.33
N GLU A 41 15.71 14.93 11.75
CA GLU A 41 16.90 14.08 11.77
C GLU A 41 16.91 13.27 13.07
N ARG A 42 16.41 12.03 13.02
CA ARG A 42 16.44 11.09 14.15
C ARG A 42 16.97 9.74 13.67
N PRO A 43 17.87 9.06 14.43
CA PRO A 43 18.47 7.79 14.02
C PRO A 43 17.46 6.67 13.72
N PHE A 44 16.32 6.65 14.42
CA PHE A 44 15.24 5.71 14.17
C PHE A 44 14.51 6.00 12.84
N LEU A 45 14.35 7.29 12.50
CA LEU A 45 13.72 7.72 11.26
C LEU A 45 14.63 7.45 10.05
N ASP A 46 15.95 7.41 10.23
CA ASP A 46 16.90 7.10 9.15
C ASP A 46 16.70 5.70 8.57
N VAL A 47 16.21 4.73 9.36
CA VAL A 47 15.84 3.39 8.89
C VAL A 47 14.71 3.44 7.86
N LEU A 48 13.81 4.42 7.98
CA LEU A 48 12.66 4.64 7.09
C LEU A 48 12.97 5.65 5.97
N ARG A 49 13.90 6.59 6.19
CA ARG A 49 14.23 7.71 5.29
C ARG A 49 15.00 7.26 4.06
N ILE A 50 15.97 6.38 4.26
CA ILE A 50 16.75 5.73 3.20
C ILE A 50 16.93 4.31 3.69
N PRO A 51 16.38 3.27 3.04
CA PRO A 51 16.58 1.92 3.50
C PRO A 51 18.07 1.57 3.33
N ILE A 52 18.86 1.77 4.39
CA ILE A 52 20.26 1.34 4.48
C ILE A 52 20.33 -0.16 4.16
N PHE A 53 19.24 -0.86 4.45
CA PHE A 53 18.89 -2.16 3.91
C PHE A 53 19.33 -2.38 2.46
N PHE A 54 18.96 -1.53 1.49
CA PHE A 54 19.34 -1.75 0.07
C PHE A 54 20.85 -1.77 -0.14
N ARG A 55 21.59 -0.98 0.64
CA ARG A 55 23.05 -0.92 0.58
C ARG A 55 23.68 -2.15 1.25
N LEU A 56 23.08 -2.62 2.34
CA LEU A 56 23.51 -3.83 3.05
C LEU A 56 23.12 -5.11 2.30
N ALA A 57 22.07 -5.05 1.49
CA ALA A 57 21.53 -6.13 0.68
C ALA A 57 22.28 -6.31 -0.64
N GLU A 58 22.85 -5.24 -1.21
CA GLU A 58 23.56 -5.24 -2.49
C GLU A 58 24.53 -6.44 -2.68
N PRO A 59 25.43 -6.79 -1.74
CA PRO A 59 26.33 -7.93 -1.92
C PRO A 59 25.64 -9.31 -1.95
N TYR A 60 24.38 -9.40 -1.52
CA TYR A 60 23.63 -10.67 -1.43
C TYR A 60 22.60 -10.82 -2.55
N VAL A 61 21.92 -9.73 -2.92
CA VAL A 61 20.72 -9.77 -3.78
C VAL A 61 21.05 -9.57 -5.26
N GLY A 62 22.28 -9.16 -5.59
CA GLY A 62 22.75 -9.02 -6.98
C GLY A 62 22.17 -7.83 -7.75
N PHE A 63 21.40 -6.96 -7.09
CA PHE A 63 20.92 -5.69 -7.63
C PHE A 63 21.70 -4.54 -7.03
N SER A 64 22.04 -3.54 -7.86
CA SER A 64 22.71 -2.34 -7.36
C SER A 64 21.83 -1.58 -6.36
N TYR A 65 22.47 -0.90 -5.41
CA TYR A 65 21.79 -0.02 -4.46
C TYR A 65 20.93 1.02 -5.19
N LYS A 66 21.46 1.64 -6.25
CA LYS A 66 20.77 2.68 -7.02
C LYS A 66 19.49 2.15 -7.70
N THR A 67 19.56 0.96 -8.29
CA THR A 67 18.40 0.32 -8.92
C THR A 67 17.33 0.01 -7.87
N SER A 68 17.72 -0.61 -6.76
CA SER A 68 16.79 -1.00 -5.69
C SER A 68 16.10 0.21 -5.06
N LEU A 69 16.85 1.29 -4.81
CA LEU A 69 16.31 2.55 -4.30
C LEU A 69 15.35 3.22 -5.28
N THR A 70 15.66 3.19 -6.59
CA THR A 70 14.78 3.77 -7.62
C THR A 70 13.47 3.01 -7.69
N THR A 71 13.53 1.68 -7.71
CA THR A 71 12.33 0.82 -7.69
C THR A 71 11.48 1.08 -6.45
N TYR A 72 12.10 1.25 -5.29
CA TYR A 72 11.41 1.61 -4.05
C TYR A 72 10.67 2.94 -4.14
N HIS A 73 11.33 4.00 -4.62
CA HIS A 73 10.67 5.30 -4.76
C HIS A 73 9.53 5.28 -5.78
N PHE A 74 9.73 4.59 -6.91
CA PHE A 74 8.68 4.41 -7.91
C PHE A 74 7.47 3.67 -7.33
N ALA A 75 7.72 2.58 -6.61
CA ALA A 75 6.70 1.81 -5.90
C ALA A 75 5.94 2.64 -4.88
N PHE A 76 6.65 3.42 -4.06
CA PHE A 76 6.05 4.27 -3.04
C PHE A 76 5.18 5.37 -3.67
N ALA A 77 5.68 6.03 -4.72
CA ALA A 77 4.92 7.03 -5.47
C ALA A 77 3.66 6.43 -6.13
N TYR A 78 3.78 5.23 -6.72
CA TYR A 78 2.63 4.51 -7.26
C TYR A 78 1.61 4.17 -6.17
N PHE A 79 2.08 3.76 -4.99
CA PHE A 79 1.20 3.46 -3.87
C PHE A 79 0.43 4.68 -3.37
N LEU A 80 1.10 5.84 -3.27
CA LEU A 80 0.45 7.11 -2.95
C LEU A 80 -0.63 7.47 -3.98
N LEU A 81 -0.32 7.31 -5.27
CA LEU A 81 -1.28 7.53 -6.34
C LEU A 81 -2.49 6.59 -6.22
N LEU A 82 -2.26 5.31 -5.89
CA LEU A 82 -3.32 4.32 -5.71
C LEU A 82 -4.23 4.67 -4.53
N ILE A 83 -3.68 5.04 -3.37
CA ILE A 83 -4.46 5.54 -2.23
C ILE A 83 -5.27 6.76 -2.64
N PHE A 84 -4.67 7.70 -3.36
CA PHE A 84 -5.34 8.93 -3.78
C PHE A 84 -6.52 8.64 -4.72
N ILE A 85 -6.32 7.81 -5.74
CA ILE A 85 -7.37 7.37 -6.67
C ILE A 85 -8.49 6.67 -5.91
N ASN A 86 -8.16 5.73 -5.02
CA ASN A 86 -9.15 4.97 -4.26
C ASN A 86 -9.92 5.86 -3.29
N THR A 87 -9.25 6.81 -2.65
CA THR A 87 -9.90 7.83 -1.80
C THR A 87 -10.90 8.64 -2.62
N ILE A 88 -10.47 9.20 -3.76
CA ILE A 88 -11.36 10.00 -4.63
C ILE A 88 -12.54 9.17 -5.14
N CYS A 89 -12.29 7.93 -5.57
CA CYS A 89 -13.32 7.02 -6.05
C CYS A 89 -14.34 6.72 -4.94
N LEU A 90 -13.88 6.46 -3.72
CA LEU A 90 -14.72 6.22 -2.55
C LEU A 90 -15.61 7.42 -2.21
N PHE A 91 -15.10 8.66 -2.32
CA PHE A 91 -15.90 9.87 -2.09
C PHE A 91 -16.80 10.25 -3.28
N ARG A 92 -16.48 9.80 -4.50
CA ARG A 92 -17.23 10.10 -5.74
C ARG A 92 -17.66 8.82 -6.47
N CYS A 93 -18.33 7.92 -5.75
CA CYS A 93 -18.77 6.61 -6.25
C CYS A 93 -19.70 6.67 -7.47
N SER A 94 -20.33 7.81 -7.76
CA SER A 94 -21.23 7.97 -8.92
C SER A 94 -20.50 8.09 -10.26
N ASN A 95 -19.19 8.35 -10.28
CA ASN A 95 -18.45 8.57 -11.52
C ASN A 95 -17.86 7.26 -12.08
N GLU A 96 -18.35 6.82 -13.25
CA GLU A 96 -17.87 5.60 -13.90
C GLU A 96 -16.40 5.63 -14.30
N PHE A 97 -15.87 6.80 -14.68
CA PHE A 97 -14.46 6.93 -15.07
C PHE A 97 -13.55 6.65 -13.87
N LEU A 98 -13.85 7.26 -12.72
CA LEU A 98 -13.09 7.05 -11.48
C LEU A 98 -13.17 5.59 -11.01
N ARG A 99 -14.31 4.94 -11.21
CA ARG A 99 -14.49 3.51 -10.90
C ARG A 99 -13.64 2.61 -11.79
N LYS A 100 -13.62 2.85 -13.10
CA LYS A 100 -12.74 2.12 -14.02
C LYS A 100 -11.28 2.34 -13.64
N LEU A 101 -10.90 3.58 -13.34
CA LEU A 101 -9.54 3.93 -12.93
C LEU A 101 -9.15 3.22 -11.62
N SER A 102 -10.00 3.22 -10.60
CA SER A 102 -9.82 2.47 -9.34
C SER A 102 -9.61 0.98 -9.59
N HIS A 103 -10.46 0.37 -10.43
CA HIS A 103 -10.39 -1.05 -10.73
C HIS A 103 -9.08 -1.43 -11.43
N TYR A 104 -8.70 -0.70 -12.49
CA TYR A 104 -7.45 -0.95 -13.21
C TYR A 104 -6.22 -0.67 -12.34
N SER A 105 -6.23 0.42 -11.57
CA SER A 105 -5.13 0.77 -10.68
C SER A 105 -4.94 -0.28 -9.57
N SER A 106 -6.04 -0.81 -9.04
CA SER A 106 -6.01 -1.87 -8.03
C SER A 106 -5.51 -3.20 -8.61
N PHE A 107 -5.90 -3.52 -9.85
CA PHE A 107 -5.40 -4.70 -10.57
C PHE A 107 -3.90 -4.61 -10.85
N VAL A 108 -3.42 -3.48 -11.39
CA VAL A 108 -1.99 -3.25 -11.60
C VAL A 108 -1.24 -3.23 -10.26
N GLY A 109 -1.84 -2.64 -9.23
CA GLY A 109 -1.31 -2.60 -7.87
C GLY A 109 -1.12 -3.99 -7.25
N PHE A 110 -1.97 -4.97 -7.59
CA PHE A 110 -1.79 -6.35 -7.16
C PHE A 110 -0.45 -6.92 -7.62
N PHE A 111 -0.11 -6.76 -8.90
CA PHE A 111 1.16 -7.27 -9.44
C PHE A 111 2.36 -6.48 -8.93
N LEU A 112 2.27 -5.15 -8.88
CA LEU A 112 3.36 -4.31 -8.42
C LEU A 112 3.68 -4.54 -6.94
N ILE A 113 2.66 -4.47 -6.05
CA ILE A 113 2.85 -4.69 -4.62
C ILE A 113 3.26 -6.14 -4.34
N GLY A 114 2.67 -7.10 -5.06
CA GLY A 114 3.08 -8.51 -4.98
C GLY A 114 4.55 -8.71 -5.33
N GLY A 115 5.04 -8.09 -6.41
CA GLY A 115 6.45 -8.13 -6.80
C GLY A 115 7.38 -7.51 -5.74
N ILE A 116 6.97 -6.40 -5.13
CA ILE A 116 7.73 -5.74 -4.04
C ILE A 116 7.82 -6.63 -2.80
N ILE A 117 6.72 -7.28 -2.42
CA ILE A 117 6.69 -8.24 -1.31
C ILE A 117 7.67 -9.39 -1.59
N LEU A 118 7.64 -9.95 -2.81
CA LEU A 118 8.57 -11.01 -3.20
C LEU A 118 10.02 -10.55 -3.17
N TYR A 119 10.31 -9.33 -3.63
CA TYR A 119 11.65 -8.75 -3.56
C TYR A 119 12.15 -8.63 -2.11
N PHE A 120 11.33 -8.11 -1.20
CA PHE A 120 11.73 -7.99 0.20
C PHE A 120 11.83 -9.34 0.89
N LEU A 121 10.95 -10.29 0.58
CA LEU A 121 11.01 -11.66 1.10
C LEU A 121 12.28 -12.38 0.62
N TYR A 122 12.60 -12.27 -0.67
CA TYR A 122 13.83 -12.81 -1.25
C TYR A 122 15.06 -12.24 -0.56
N SER A 123 15.11 -10.91 -0.43
CA SER A 123 16.22 -10.22 0.23
C SER A 123 16.32 -10.59 1.72
N TYR A 124 15.18 -10.70 2.42
CA TYR A 124 15.12 -11.14 3.81
C TYR A 124 15.73 -12.55 3.97
N CYS A 125 15.35 -13.51 3.12
CA CYS A 125 15.90 -14.86 3.19
C CYS A 125 17.42 -14.92 2.99
N LEU A 126 17.97 -14.06 2.13
CA LEU A 126 19.42 -14.03 1.87
C LEU A 126 20.22 -13.34 2.97
N ILE A 127 19.66 -12.33 3.62
CA ILE A 127 20.36 -11.49 4.61
C ILE A 127 20.08 -11.94 6.05
N ALA A 128 19.05 -12.76 6.26
CA ALA A 128 18.57 -13.22 7.57
C ALA A 128 19.70 -13.64 8.52
N PHE A 129 20.72 -14.32 7.99
CA PHE A 129 21.81 -14.90 8.77
C PHE A 129 23.08 -14.03 8.81
N SER A 130 23.17 -12.97 7.99
CA SER A 130 24.40 -12.19 7.81
C SER A 130 24.37 -10.82 8.49
N ASN A 131 23.20 -10.19 8.61
CA ASN A 131 23.10 -8.87 9.23
C ASN A 131 21.74 -8.64 9.91
N TYR A 132 21.73 -8.65 11.24
CA TYR A 132 20.51 -8.48 12.04
C TYR A 132 19.76 -7.18 11.73
N GLN A 133 20.46 -6.06 11.57
CA GLN A 133 19.83 -4.76 11.33
C GLN A 133 19.15 -4.70 9.95
N ALA A 134 19.81 -5.25 8.92
CA ALA A 134 19.23 -5.34 7.57
C ALA A 134 18.02 -6.28 7.55
N THR A 135 18.09 -7.40 8.27
CA THR A 135 16.98 -8.37 8.42
C THR A 135 15.76 -7.73 9.07
N VAL A 136 15.95 -6.99 10.17
CA VAL A 136 14.86 -6.26 10.84
C VAL A 136 14.23 -5.21 9.91
N SER A 137 15.06 -4.45 9.18
CA SER A 137 14.56 -3.46 8.22
C SER A 137 13.75 -4.11 7.09
N ALA A 138 14.26 -5.20 6.49
CA ALA A 138 13.55 -5.97 5.48
C ALA A 138 12.20 -6.45 6.00
N PHE A 139 12.16 -6.98 7.22
CA PHE A 139 10.93 -7.45 7.85
C PHE A 139 9.89 -6.35 8.04
N ILE A 140 10.31 -5.16 8.48
CA ILE A 140 9.42 -3.98 8.59
C ILE A 140 8.83 -3.63 7.22
N PHE A 141 9.65 -3.62 6.15
CA PHE A 141 9.16 -3.33 4.79
C PHE A 141 8.24 -4.43 4.24
N ILE A 142 8.46 -5.70 4.59
CA ILE A 142 7.54 -6.80 4.28
C ILE A 142 6.19 -6.54 4.95
N LEU A 143 6.18 -6.27 6.26
CA LEU A 143 4.94 -6.02 7.00
C LEU A 143 4.17 -4.83 6.44
N LEU A 144 4.85 -3.72 6.15
CA LEU A 144 4.23 -2.54 5.57
C LEU A 144 3.64 -2.84 4.18
N SER A 145 4.39 -3.54 3.33
CA SER A 145 3.94 -3.92 2.00
C SER A 145 2.74 -4.88 2.05
N MET A 146 2.70 -5.78 3.04
CA MET A 146 1.56 -6.69 3.28
C MET A 146 0.29 -5.93 3.68
N VAL A 147 0.41 -4.94 4.58
CA VAL A 147 -0.73 -4.08 4.96
C VAL A 147 -1.31 -3.39 3.72
N PHE A 148 -0.44 -2.83 2.89
CA PHE A 148 -0.84 -2.16 1.64
C PHE A 148 -1.45 -3.12 0.62
N PHE A 149 -0.89 -4.33 0.50
CA PHE A 149 -1.42 -5.36 -0.37
C PHE A 149 -2.83 -5.79 0.05
N LEU A 150 -3.04 -6.03 1.35
CA LEU A 150 -4.35 -6.38 1.90
C LEU A 150 -5.37 -5.27 1.66
N LEU A 151 -4.97 -4.01 1.86
CA LEU A 151 -5.84 -2.85 1.66
C LEU A 151 -6.25 -2.71 0.18
N ASN A 152 -5.30 -2.92 -0.74
CA ASN A 152 -5.57 -2.99 -2.17
C ASN A 152 -6.52 -4.15 -2.52
N LEU A 153 -6.28 -5.34 -1.96
CA LEU A 153 -7.09 -6.54 -2.21
C LEU A 153 -8.54 -6.37 -1.73
N ILE A 154 -8.73 -5.83 -0.52
CA ILE A 154 -10.06 -5.52 0.03
C ILE A 154 -10.81 -4.58 -0.92
N THR A 155 -10.13 -3.55 -1.42
CA THR A 155 -10.72 -2.54 -2.31
C THR A 155 -11.13 -3.15 -3.63
N PHE A 156 -10.28 -3.98 -4.22
CA PHE A 156 -10.59 -4.74 -5.41
C PHE A 156 -11.83 -5.64 -5.22
N PHE A 157 -11.97 -6.28 -4.06
CA PHE A 157 -13.15 -7.10 -3.76
C PHE A 157 -14.42 -6.27 -3.55
N VAL A 158 -14.33 -5.10 -2.92
CA VAL A 158 -15.47 -4.18 -2.75
C VAL A 158 -15.94 -3.65 -4.11
N ASP A 159 -14.99 -3.30 -5.00
CA ASP A 159 -15.25 -2.93 -6.40
C ASP A 159 -15.96 -4.07 -7.14
N LYS A 160 -15.39 -5.28 -7.11
CA LYS A 160 -15.91 -6.45 -7.86
C LYS A 160 -17.29 -6.91 -7.38
N ARG A 161 -17.61 -6.79 -6.09
CA ARG A 161 -18.95 -7.14 -5.54
C ARG A 161 -20.03 -6.14 -5.93
N GLY A 162 -19.68 -5.10 -6.66
CA GLY A 162 -20.59 -4.05 -7.06
C GLY A 162 -21.20 -3.31 -5.86
N ILE A 163 -20.48 -3.24 -4.74
CA ILE A 163 -20.96 -2.55 -3.53
C ILE A 163 -21.16 -1.06 -3.83
N TYR A 164 -20.38 -0.50 -4.75
CA TYR A 164 -20.54 0.85 -5.28
C TYR A 164 -21.72 1.06 -6.23
N HIS A 165 -22.43 0.00 -6.64
CA HIS A 165 -23.42 0.03 -7.74
C HIS A 165 -24.89 0.14 -7.27
N THR A 166 -25.13 0.44 -5.99
CA THR A 166 -26.50 0.48 -5.41
C THR A 166 -26.86 1.85 -4.86
N HIS A 167 -26.66 2.89 -5.67
CA HIS A 167 -27.30 4.19 -5.50
C HIS A 167 -28.16 4.49 -6.72
#